data_AF-A0A662DUL2-F1
#
_entry.id   AF-A0A662DUL2-F1
#
_cell.length_a   1.000
_cell.length_b   1.000
_cell.length_c   1.000
_cell.angle_alpha   90.00
_cell.angle_beta   90.00
_cell.angle_gamma   90.00
#
_symmetry.space_group_name_H-M   'P 1'
#
loop_
_entity.id
_entity.type
_entity.pdbx_description
1 polymer ?
#
loop_
_entity_poly.entity_id
_entity_poly.type
_entity_poly.pdbx_seq_one_letter_code
_entity_poly.pdbx_strand_id
1 'polypeptide(L)'
;MLKKIRGILFITILFLTVPPAAGSGENCFSILAGKGATRDGAVYFAHNEDDPLPQIVNFMKVPHLSHPAGEVVTLKNGATLPQVPETASFIWLQMPGEEFADSYMNEYGVTISSNQCQSRVKKADLTDGGIGYWLRRLMAERAHSAREAVEIGGRLVEQFGYHSSGRTYAIADTEEAWLLSVVQGRLWAAKRVPDGQVAVIANCYTIGEINLSDTANCLGTPTIISYAVRKGWYDPKVDGTFNFRKAYSAPKATHSIRNLARRWRGITVLSAKDWNLRNPLPFSFSPARKLGVPDLMALLRDHFEGSQFETPASFNHGNPHANYVKRICSDTTQYGFVAQLRRDL
;
A
#
# COMPACT_ATOMS: atom_id res chain seq x y z
N MET A 1 -9.50 8.86 80.32
CA MET A 1 -8.65 9.16 79.14
C MET A 1 -9.42 8.82 77.88
N LEU A 2 -9.58 9.74 76.92
CA LEU A 2 -10.30 9.47 75.67
C LEU A 2 -9.39 8.76 74.66
N LYS A 3 -9.79 7.58 74.15
CA LYS A 3 -9.17 6.96 72.97
C LYS A 3 -9.74 7.58 71.70
N LYS A 4 -8.96 8.41 71.00
CA LYS A 4 -9.31 8.88 69.65
C LYS A 4 -9.17 7.74 68.64
N ILE A 5 -10.29 7.19 68.17
CA ILE A 5 -10.30 6.29 67.01
C ILE A 5 -10.12 7.16 65.75
N ARG A 6 -8.99 6.99 65.04
CA ARG A 6 -8.78 7.59 63.71
C ARG A 6 -9.42 6.68 62.66
N GLY A 7 -10.58 7.07 62.13
CA GLY A 7 -11.13 6.44 60.94
C GLY A 7 -10.24 6.73 59.73
N ILE A 8 -9.77 5.69 59.05
CA ILE A 8 -9.00 5.82 57.81
C ILE A 8 -10.00 5.87 56.65
N LEU A 9 -10.14 7.04 56.03
CA LEU A 9 -10.97 7.22 54.84
C LEU A 9 -10.25 6.62 53.63
N PHE A 10 -10.67 5.44 53.20
CA PHE A 10 -10.22 4.84 51.93
C PHE A 10 -10.79 5.64 50.75
N ILE A 11 -10.01 6.59 50.24
CA ILE A 11 -10.29 7.24 48.96
C ILE A 11 -9.84 6.28 47.86
N THR A 12 -10.80 5.54 47.30
CA THR A 12 -10.57 4.72 46.11
C THR A 12 -10.32 5.62 44.91
N ILE A 13 -9.06 5.94 44.64
CA ILE A 13 -8.65 6.66 43.42
C ILE A 13 -8.88 5.71 42.25
N LEU A 14 -10.04 5.85 41.60
CA LEU A 14 -10.37 5.13 40.39
C LEU A 14 -9.53 5.69 39.25
N PHE A 15 -8.35 5.11 39.03
CA PHE A 15 -7.54 5.39 37.85
C PHE A 15 -8.32 4.99 36.60
N LEU A 16 -8.96 5.97 35.96
CA LEU A 16 -9.43 5.88 34.59
C LEU A 16 -8.21 5.76 33.66
N THR A 17 -7.68 4.56 33.57
CA THR A 17 -6.74 4.16 32.52
C THR A 17 -7.49 4.23 31.18
N VAL A 18 -7.47 5.42 30.56
CA VAL A 18 -7.79 5.55 29.14
C VAL A 18 -6.81 4.62 28.42
N PRO A 19 -7.29 3.52 27.79
CA PRO A 19 -6.39 2.63 27.10
C PRO A 19 -5.67 3.43 26.00
N PRO A 20 -4.35 3.26 25.83
CA PRO A 20 -3.66 3.90 24.71
C PRO A 20 -4.39 3.50 23.43
N ALA A 21 -4.79 4.49 22.64
CA ALA A 21 -5.57 4.24 21.44
C ALA A 21 -4.73 3.37 20.49
N ALA A 22 -5.13 2.10 20.36
CA ALA A 22 -4.47 1.12 19.49
C ALA A 22 -4.70 1.49 18.02
N GLY A 23 -3.95 2.50 17.56
CA GLY A 23 -3.81 2.77 16.14
C GLY A 23 -3.22 1.53 15.47
N SER A 24 -3.89 1.02 14.43
CA SER A 24 -3.48 -0.25 13.84
C SER A 24 -2.01 -0.20 13.38
N GLY A 25 -1.26 -1.27 13.68
CA GLY A 25 0.16 -1.40 13.34
C GLY A 25 0.41 -1.23 11.83
N GLU A 26 -0.58 -1.64 11.03
CA GLU A 26 -0.78 -1.43 9.59
C GLU A 26 -0.35 -0.03 9.08
N ASN A 27 0.93 0.11 8.76
CA ASN A 27 1.49 1.38 8.28
C ASN A 27 2.47 1.20 7.11
N CYS A 28 2.28 0.15 6.30
CA CYS A 28 3.09 -0.12 5.11
C CYS A 28 3.36 1.15 4.30
N PHE A 29 4.58 1.31 3.78
CA PHE A 29 4.98 2.45 2.96
C PHE A 29 5.68 1.96 1.69
N SER A 30 5.35 2.55 0.55
CA SER A 30 5.91 2.13 -0.75
C SER A 30 6.38 3.32 -1.57
N ILE A 31 7.46 3.11 -2.33
CA ILE A 31 8.04 4.07 -3.26
C ILE A 31 8.21 3.35 -4.61
N LEU A 32 7.74 3.95 -5.68
CA LEU A 32 7.98 3.50 -7.06
C LEU A 32 8.67 4.62 -7.83
N ALA A 33 9.81 4.36 -8.47
CA ALA A 33 10.51 5.32 -9.31
C ALA A 33 10.62 4.77 -10.74
N GLY A 34 9.99 5.46 -11.70
CA GLY A 34 10.02 5.10 -13.12
C GLY A 34 11.39 5.36 -13.77
N LYS A 35 11.59 4.88 -15.00
CA LYS A 35 12.89 4.98 -15.67
C LYS A 35 13.33 6.44 -15.80
N GLY A 36 14.62 6.69 -15.62
CA GLY A 36 15.18 8.05 -15.68
C GLY A 36 14.91 8.94 -14.47
N ALA A 37 14.01 8.57 -13.54
CA ALA A 37 14.00 9.12 -12.18
C ALA A 37 15.21 8.59 -11.36
N THR A 38 15.81 7.51 -11.83
CA THR A 38 16.91 6.75 -11.23
C THR A 38 18.26 7.06 -11.90
N ARG A 39 19.37 6.79 -11.21
CA ARG A 39 20.75 7.10 -11.66
C ARG A 39 21.20 6.21 -12.81
N ASP A 40 20.87 4.93 -12.74
CA ASP A 40 21.18 3.88 -13.71
C ASP A 40 20.12 3.75 -14.83
N GLY A 41 18.94 4.35 -14.66
CA GLY A 41 17.82 4.25 -15.61
C GLY A 41 16.92 3.03 -15.39
N ALA A 42 17.23 2.17 -14.42
CA ALA A 42 16.41 1.03 -14.02
C ALA A 42 15.15 1.50 -13.27
N VAL A 43 14.12 0.65 -13.18
CA VAL A 43 12.94 0.91 -12.33
C VAL A 43 13.28 0.52 -10.90
N TYR A 44 12.96 1.38 -9.92
CA TYR A 44 13.14 1.04 -8.50
C TYR A 44 11.80 0.86 -7.79
N PHE A 45 11.70 -0.20 -7.01
CA PHE A 45 10.64 -0.47 -6.05
C PHE A 45 11.25 -0.41 -4.64
N ALA A 46 10.65 0.29 -3.69
CA ALA A 46 10.99 0.16 -2.28
C ALA A 46 9.74 0.02 -1.41
N HIS A 47 9.83 -0.77 -0.35
CA HIS A 47 8.73 -1.08 0.55
C HIS A 47 9.19 -1.23 2.00
N ASN A 48 8.39 -0.73 2.94
CA ASN A 48 8.31 -1.21 4.32
C ASN A 48 6.96 -1.92 4.48
N GLU A 49 6.95 -3.10 5.08
CA GLU A 49 5.73 -3.70 5.61
C GLU A 49 5.69 -3.56 7.14
N ASP A 50 4.54 -3.13 7.65
CA ASP A 50 4.34 -2.66 9.02
C ASP A 50 3.08 -3.34 9.60
N ASP A 51 3.27 -4.30 10.49
CA ASP A 51 2.22 -5.12 11.12
C ASP A 51 2.45 -5.27 12.64
N PRO A 52 1.45 -5.71 13.43
CA PRO A 52 1.58 -5.85 14.88
C PRO A 52 2.74 -6.78 15.31
N LEU A 53 3.39 -6.45 16.43
CA LEU A 53 4.54 -7.20 16.94
C LEU A 53 4.15 -8.52 17.64
N PRO A 54 4.99 -9.58 17.57
CA PRO A 54 6.09 -9.82 16.62
C PRO A 54 5.69 -10.87 15.58
N GLN A 55 5.89 -10.58 14.29
CA GLN A 55 5.69 -11.57 13.22
C GLN A 55 7.03 -12.17 12.76
N ILE A 56 7.01 -13.42 12.31
CA ILE A 56 8.17 -14.06 11.66
C ILE A 56 8.15 -13.70 10.18
N VAL A 57 9.29 -13.32 9.59
CA VAL A 57 9.41 -13.10 8.15
C VAL A 57 10.11 -14.30 7.51
N ASN A 58 9.38 -15.11 6.73
CA ASN A 58 10.00 -16.20 5.98
C ASN A 58 10.49 -15.67 4.63
N PHE A 59 11.79 -15.74 4.37
CA PHE A 59 12.36 -15.54 3.04
C PHE A 59 12.43 -16.89 2.33
N MET A 60 11.68 -17.07 1.24
CA MET A 60 11.61 -18.33 0.50
C MET A 60 11.82 -18.12 -1.00
N LYS A 61 12.36 -19.13 -1.69
CA LYS A 61 12.25 -19.26 -3.14
C LYS A 61 11.27 -20.39 -3.47
N VAL A 62 10.21 -20.07 -4.18
CA VAL A 62 9.33 -21.05 -4.83
C VAL A 62 9.90 -21.33 -6.22
N PRO A 63 10.09 -22.60 -6.63
CA PRO A 63 10.56 -22.94 -7.97
C PRO A 63 9.49 -22.67 -9.03
N HIS A 64 9.89 -22.70 -10.30
CA HIS A 64 8.94 -22.75 -11.42
C HIS A 64 8.23 -24.12 -11.39
N LEU A 65 6.92 -24.15 -11.64
CA LEU A 65 6.11 -25.37 -11.52
C LEU A 65 5.21 -25.56 -12.73
N SER A 66 5.27 -26.75 -13.34
CA SER A 66 4.27 -27.21 -14.32
C SER A 66 3.14 -27.95 -13.59
N HIS A 67 1.90 -27.74 -14.04
CA HIS A 67 0.67 -28.23 -13.40
C HIS A 67 -0.09 -29.21 -14.31
N PRO A 68 -0.62 -30.34 -13.79
CA PRO A 68 -1.44 -31.26 -14.56
C PRO A 68 -2.73 -30.61 -15.08
N ALA A 69 -3.13 -31.02 -16.29
CA ALA A 69 -4.34 -30.52 -16.94
C ALA A 69 -5.59 -30.80 -16.08
N GLY A 70 -6.35 -29.75 -15.78
CA GLY A 70 -7.53 -29.83 -14.91
C GLY A 70 -7.27 -29.56 -13.43
N GLU A 71 -6.04 -29.21 -13.01
CA GLU A 71 -5.80 -28.69 -11.66
C GLU A 71 -6.61 -27.39 -11.40
N VAL A 72 -7.07 -27.22 -10.17
CA VAL A 72 -7.90 -26.10 -9.72
C VAL A 72 -7.26 -25.47 -8.47
N VAL A 73 -7.10 -24.15 -8.48
CA VAL A 73 -6.70 -23.39 -7.31
C VAL A 73 -7.94 -23.04 -6.48
N THR A 74 -7.91 -23.39 -5.19
CA THR A 74 -8.96 -23.00 -4.22
C THR A 74 -8.50 -21.77 -3.43
N LEU A 75 -9.24 -20.68 -3.55
CA LEU A 75 -9.01 -19.44 -2.82
C LEU A 75 -9.40 -19.61 -1.34
N LYS A 76 -8.78 -18.84 -0.45
CA LYS A 76 -8.92 -18.95 1.02
C LYS A 76 -10.38 -18.93 1.52
N ASN A 77 -11.28 -18.27 0.79
CA ASN A 77 -12.67 -18.07 1.19
C ASN A 77 -13.67 -19.01 0.49
N GLY A 78 -13.20 -19.95 -0.36
CA GLY A 78 -14.01 -21.00 -0.99
C GLY A 78 -14.06 -20.95 -2.53
N ALA A 79 -13.98 -19.76 -3.12
CA ALA A 79 -13.94 -19.56 -4.57
C ALA A 79 -12.83 -20.38 -5.26
N THR A 80 -13.06 -20.82 -6.50
CA THR A 80 -12.11 -21.62 -7.28
C THR A 80 -11.83 -21.05 -8.66
N LEU A 81 -10.66 -21.36 -9.23
CA LEU A 81 -10.31 -21.11 -10.62
C LEU A 81 -9.42 -22.21 -11.20
N PRO A 82 -9.45 -22.46 -12.52
CA PRO A 82 -8.44 -23.29 -13.17
C PRO A 82 -7.02 -22.83 -12.86
N GLN A 83 -6.14 -23.79 -12.64
CA GLN A 83 -4.70 -23.54 -12.61
C GLN A 83 -4.19 -23.31 -14.04
N VAL A 84 -3.13 -22.53 -14.17
CA VAL A 84 -2.40 -22.35 -15.45
C VAL A 84 -1.42 -23.51 -15.66
N PRO A 85 -1.08 -23.90 -16.91
CA PRO A 85 -0.18 -25.03 -17.15
C PRO A 85 1.20 -24.89 -16.49
N GLU A 86 1.67 -23.66 -16.29
CA GLU A 86 2.96 -23.33 -15.68
C GLU A 86 2.81 -22.09 -14.78
N THR A 87 3.50 -22.08 -13.64
CA THR A 87 3.65 -20.91 -12.77
C THR A 87 5.12 -20.54 -12.58
N ALA A 88 5.40 -19.24 -12.62
CA ALA A 88 6.75 -18.68 -12.55
C ALA A 88 7.45 -18.99 -11.23
N SER A 89 8.78 -19.12 -11.22
CA SER A 89 9.56 -19.12 -9.98
C SER A 89 9.58 -17.72 -9.35
N PHE A 90 9.55 -17.65 -8.01
CA PHE A 90 9.56 -16.37 -7.29
C PHE A 90 10.23 -16.42 -5.92
N ILE A 91 10.80 -15.28 -5.54
CA ILE A 91 11.13 -14.95 -4.16
C ILE A 91 9.83 -14.52 -3.46
N TRP A 92 9.60 -15.06 -2.27
CA TRP A 92 8.46 -14.79 -1.41
C TRP A 92 8.97 -14.31 -0.05
N LEU A 93 8.64 -13.08 0.31
CA LEU A 93 8.70 -12.58 1.67
C LEU A 93 7.32 -12.85 2.28
N GLN A 94 7.19 -13.93 3.05
CA GLN A 94 5.92 -14.32 3.66
C GLN A 94 5.79 -13.77 5.08
N MET A 95 4.59 -13.32 5.42
CA MET A 95 4.17 -12.96 6.76
C MET A 95 3.12 -13.99 7.27
N PRO A 96 3.52 -15.05 8.00
CA PRO A 96 2.61 -16.13 8.39
C PRO A 96 1.45 -15.63 9.25
N GLY A 97 0.22 -15.85 8.76
CA GLY A 97 -1.01 -15.39 9.39
C GLY A 97 -1.57 -14.09 8.81
N GLU A 98 -0.72 -13.20 8.29
CA GLU A 98 -1.14 -11.89 7.76
C GLU A 98 -1.53 -11.98 6.28
N GLU A 99 -2.84 -12.04 6.01
CA GLU A 99 -3.40 -12.23 4.66
C GLU A 99 -2.93 -11.23 3.59
N PHE A 100 -2.37 -10.08 3.98
CA PHE A 100 -2.11 -9.00 3.05
C PHE A 100 -0.68 -8.46 3.08
N ALA A 101 0.23 -9.04 3.86
CA ALA A 101 1.54 -8.48 4.15
C ALA A 101 2.72 -9.12 3.37
N ASP A 102 2.45 -10.18 2.59
CA ASP A 102 3.47 -10.79 1.75
C ASP A 102 4.03 -9.86 0.65
N SER A 103 5.32 -9.98 0.31
CA SER A 103 5.89 -9.40 -0.91
C SER A 103 6.47 -10.47 -1.82
N TYR A 104 6.40 -10.24 -3.13
CA TYR A 104 6.78 -11.19 -4.17
C TYR A 104 7.72 -10.55 -5.20
N MET A 105 8.66 -11.32 -5.74
CA MET A 105 9.44 -10.97 -6.95
C MET A 105 9.62 -12.24 -7.78
N ASN A 106 9.09 -12.28 -9.00
CA ASN A 106 9.23 -13.45 -9.88
C ASN A 106 10.45 -13.38 -10.82
N GLU A 107 10.71 -14.48 -11.53
CA GLU A 107 11.86 -14.62 -12.44
C GLU A 107 11.83 -13.69 -13.66
N TYR A 108 10.69 -13.08 -13.98
CA TYR A 108 10.56 -12.03 -14.98
C TYR A 108 10.78 -10.62 -14.39
N GLY A 109 11.20 -10.54 -13.12
CA GLY A 109 11.44 -9.30 -12.39
C GLY A 109 10.18 -8.63 -11.83
N VAL A 110 8.99 -9.22 -12.05
CA VAL A 110 7.72 -8.63 -11.59
C VAL A 110 7.66 -8.67 -10.07
N THR A 111 7.79 -7.49 -9.48
CA THR A 111 7.89 -7.24 -8.05
C THR A 111 6.60 -6.62 -7.53
N ILE A 112 6.04 -7.17 -6.45
CA ILE A 112 4.71 -6.81 -5.96
C ILE A 112 4.65 -6.75 -4.43
N SER A 113 4.20 -5.60 -3.92
CA SER A 113 3.86 -5.33 -2.51
C SER A 113 2.60 -4.45 -2.44
N SER A 114 2.20 -3.94 -1.28
CA SER A 114 0.95 -3.14 -1.20
C SER A 114 0.75 -2.35 0.08
N ASN A 115 -0.24 -1.45 0.09
CA ASN A 115 -0.63 -0.63 1.24
C ASN A 115 -2.15 -0.71 1.46
N GLN A 116 -2.61 -1.07 2.67
CA GLN A 116 -4.05 -1.14 3.00
C GLN A 116 -4.73 0.21 2.70
N CYS A 117 -5.85 0.23 1.98
CA CYS A 117 -6.52 1.47 1.55
C CYS A 117 -8.03 1.38 1.79
N GLN A 118 -8.51 1.86 2.93
CA GLN A 118 -9.93 1.79 3.29
C GLN A 118 -10.81 2.49 2.25
N SER A 119 -11.73 1.75 1.61
CA SER A 119 -12.65 2.32 0.63
C SER A 119 -13.97 2.80 1.24
N ARG A 120 -14.66 3.66 0.46
CA ARG A 120 -16.01 4.14 0.70
C ARG A 120 -17.08 3.06 0.45
N VAL A 121 -16.75 1.98 -0.24
CA VAL A 121 -17.65 0.83 -0.43
C VAL A 121 -17.86 0.12 0.92
N LYS A 122 -19.10 -0.35 1.14
CA LYS A 122 -19.55 -1.00 2.38
C LYS A 122 -20.43 -2.24 2.18
N LYS A 123 -20.85 -2.52 0.94
CA LYS A 123 -21.49 -3.80 0.56
C LYS A 123 -20.65 -4.40 -0.54
N ALA A 124 -20.01 -5.52 -0.24
CA ALA A 124 -19.23 -6.27 -1.21
C ALA A 124 -20.15 -6.96 -2.22
N ASP A 125 -19.70 -7.02 -3.47
CA ASP A 125 -20.21 -7.91 -4.50
C ASP A 125 -19.10 -8.93 -4.74
N LEU A 126 -19.34 -10.18 -4.33
CA LEU A 126 -18.35 -11.26 -4.26
C LEU A 126 -18.92 -12.53 -4.87
N THR A 127 -18.06 -13.33 -5.48
CA THR A 127 -18.32 -14.72 -5.82
C THR A 127 -17.62 -15.60 -4.78
N ASP A 128 -18.34 -16.51 -4.14
CA ASP A 128 -17.80 -17.57 -3.25
C ASP A 128 -16.75 -17.08 -2.23
N GLY A 129 -17.13 -16.04 -1.48
CA GLY A 129 -16.29 -15.42 -0.45
C GLY A 129 -15.22 -14.44 -0.95
N GLY A 130 -14.98 -14.39 -2.26
CA GLY A 130 -14.13 -13.39 -2.93
C GLY A 130 -12.62 -13.57 -2.74
N ILE A 131 -11.84 -12.67 -3.35
CA ILE A 131 -10.37 -12.72 -3.38
C ILE A 131 -9.72 -11.67 -2.47
N GLY A 132 -8.57 -12.02 -1.90
CA GLY A 132 -7.78 -11.18 -1.00
C GLY A 132 -6.32 -11.63 -0.97
N TYR A 133 -5.96 -12.52 -0.05
CA TYR A 133 -4.61 -13.12 0.08
C TYR A 133 -4.03 -13.58 -1.27
N TRP A 134 -4.78 -14.41 -1.99
CA TRP A 134 -4.35 -14.95 -3.28
C TRP A 134 -4.19 -13.93 -4.42
N LEU A 135 -4.70 -12.70 -4.29
CA LEU A 135 -4.65 -11.72 -5.39
C LEU A 135 -3.20 -11.40 -5.78
N ARG A 136 -2.36 -11.09 -4.79
CA ARG A 136 -0.94 -10.76 -5.04
C ARG A 136 -0.16 -11.97 -5.57
N ARG A 137 -0.45 -13.13 -5.01
CA ARG A 137 0.23 -14.39 -5.31
C ARG A 137 -0.07 -14.85 -6.73
N LEU A 138 -1.35 -14.89 -7.13
CA LEU A 138 -1.76 -15.24 -8.50
C LEU A 138 -1.28 -14.23 -9.55
N MET A 139 -1.04 -12.97 -9.17
CA MET A 139 -0.37 -12.01 -10.04
C MET A 139 1.11 -12.34 -10.23
N ALA A 140 1.85 -12.66 -9.15
CA ALA A 140 3.27 -13.02 -9.21
C ALA A 140 3.53 -14.39 -9.86
N GLU A 141 2.67 -15.38 -9.63
CA GLU A 141 2.74 -16.74 -10.20
C GLU A 141 2.52 -16.76 -11.72
N ARG A 142 1.89 -15.74 -12.30
CA ARG A 142 1.31 -15.82 -13.67
C ARG A 142 1.68 -14.67 -14.61
N ALA A 143 2.42 -13.65 -14.16
CA ALA A 143 2.73 -12.46 -14.96
C ALA A 143 4.18 -12.37 -15.43
N HIS A 144 4.39 -11.99 -16.68
CA HIS A 144 5.69 -11.76 -17.31
C HIS A 144 6.06 -10.26 -17.35
N SER A 145 5.12 -9.39 -16.96
CA SER A 145 5.31 -7.93 -16.85
C SER A 145 4.43 -7.33 -15.75
N ALA A 146 4.78 -6.12 -15.31
CA ALA A 146 4.02 -5.31 -14.36
C ALA A 146 2.61 -4.99 -14.87
N ARG A 147 2.48 -4.69 -16.17
CA ARG A 147 1.19 -4.50 -16.83
C ARG A 147 0.36 -5.77 -16.83
N GLU A 148 0.94 -6.91 -17.18
CA GLU A 148 0.22 -8.18 -17.16
C GLU A 148 -0.24 -8.53 -15.73
N ALA A 149 0.56 -8.25 -14.70
CA ALA A 149 0.16 -8.38 -13.31
C ALA A 149 -1.02 -7.45 -12.93
N VAL A 150 -1.07 -6.21 -13.45
CA VAL A 150 -2.24 -5.34 -13.30
C VAL A 150 -3.47 -5.94 -13.99
N GLU A 151 -3.33 -6.46 -15.20
CA GLU A 151 -4.44 -7.01 -16.00
C GLU A 151 -4.94 -8.38 -15.46
N ILE A 152 -4.05 -9.20 -14.88
CA ILE A 152 -4.41 -10.40 -14.11
C ILE A 152 -5.14 -9.99 -12.82
N GLY A 153 -4.58 -9.07 -12.04
CA GLY A 153 -5.19 -8.61 -10.79
C GLY A 153 -6.58 -7.99 -10.99
N GLY A 154 -6.74 -7.19 -12.04
CA GLY A 154 -8.02 -6.61 -12.44
C GLY A 154 -9.07 -7.66 -12.79
N ARG A 155 -8.73 -8.64 -13.65
CA ARG A 155 -9.62 -9.75 -14.03
C ARG A 155 -10.04 -10.59 -12.82
N LEU A 156 -9.11 -10.89 -11.90
CA LEU A 156 -9.42 -11.63 -10.68
C LEU A 156 -10.36 -10.86 -9.74
N VAL A 157 -10.18 -9.54 -9.61
CA VAL A 157 -11.09 -8.67 -8.85
C VAL A 157 -12.47 -8.59 -9.51
N GLU A 158 -12.56 -8.56 -10.85
CA GLU A 158 -13.84 -8.57 -11.56
C GLU A 158 -14.56 -9.94 -11.44
N GLN A 159 -13.82 -11.05 -11.50
CA GLN A 159 -14.35 -12.40 -11.39
C GLN A 159 -14.85 -12.76 -9.98
N PHE A 160 -14.09 -12.39 -8.94
CA PHE A 160 -14.35 -12.81 -7.56
C PHE A 160 -14.82 -11.70 -6.63
N GLY A 161 -14.47 -10.45 -6.91
CA GLY A 161 -14.64 -9.32 -6.00
C GLY A 161 -13.64 -9.34 -4.84
N TYR A 162 -13.10 -8.18 -4.48
CA TYR A 162 -12.16 -8.05 -3.37
C TYR A 162 -12.90 -8.04 -2.02
N HIS A 163 -12.62 -9.00 -1.12
CA HIS A 163 -13.44 -9.18 0.09
C HIS A 163 -13.15 -8.14 1.21
N SER A 164 -11.90 -7.69 1.32
CA SER A 164 -11.47 -6.71 2.32
C SER A 164 -11.85 -5.26 1.92
N SER A 165 -11.69 -4.28 2.81
CA SER A 165 -12.18 -2.90 2.58
C SER A 165 -11.54 -2.23 1.36
N GLY A 166 -10.31 -2.59 1.01
CA GLY A 166 -9.58 -2.10 -0.17
C GLY A 166 -8.08 -1.98 0.07
N ARG A 167 -7.30 -1.91 -1.01
CA ARG A 167 -5.82 -1.93 -0.98
C ARG A 167 -5.25 -1.31 -2.26
N THR A 168 -4.08 -0.69 -2.17
CA THR A 168 -3.28 -0.33 -3.36
C THR A 168 -2.12 -1.29 -3.45
N TYR A 169 -2.03 -2.05 -4.53
CA TYR A 169 -0.87 -2.85 -4.89
C TYR A 169 0.12 -1.97 -5.64
N ALA A 170 1.37 -1.98 -5.19
CA ALA A 170 2.50 -1.43 -5.93
C ALA A 170 3.09 -2.60 -6.73
N ILE A 171 3.30 -2.39 -8.02
CA ILE A 171 3.72 -3.42 -8.99
C ILE A 171 4.80 -2.77 -9.87
N ALA A 172 5.92 -3.44 -10.12
CA ALA A 172 6.91 -2.99 -11.09
C ALA A 172 7.69 -4.15 -11.70
N ASP A 173 8.28 -3.94 -12.88
CA ASP A 173 9.20 -4.85 -13.54
C ASP A 173 10.45 -4.06 -14.02
N THR A 174 11.23 -4.63 -14.95
CA THR A 174 12.41 -3.96 -15.52
C THR A 174 12.08 -2.81 -16.49
N GLU A 175 10.81 -2.66 -16.87
CA GLU A 175 10.33 -1.70 -17.87
C GLU A 175 9.50 -0.55 -17.28
N GLU A 176 8.61 -0.83 -16.35
CA GLU A 176 7.68 0.15 -15.81
C GLU A 176 7.16 -0.15 -14.40
N ALA A 177 6.45 0.82 -13.82
CA ALA A 177 5.87 0.73 -12.49
C ALA A 177 4.41 1.20 -12.49
N TRP A 178 3.55 0.50 -11.76
CA TRP A 178 2.11 0.70 -11.70
C TRP A 178 1.60 0.69 -10.26
N LEU A 179 0.56 1.48 -10.00
CA LEU A 179 -0.30 1.32 -8.84
C LEU A 179 -1.65 0.74 -9.26
N LEU A 180 -2.05 -0.38 -8.68
CA LEU A 180 -3.37 -1.02 -8.82
C LEU A 180 -4.17 -0.79 -7.53
N SER A 181 -5.17 0.08 -7.57
CA SER A 181 -6.09 0.34 -6.45
C SER A 181 -7.37 -0.48 -6.60
N VAL A 182 -7.62 -1.37 -5.64
CA VAL A 182 -8.84 -2.20 -5.57
C VAL A 182 -9.71 -1.76 -4.40
N VAL A 183 -11.01 -1.60 -4.62
CA VAL A 183 -12.00 -1.34 -3.55
C VAL A 183 -12.78 -2.60 -3.25
N GLN A 184 -13.53 -2.63 -2.13
CA GLN A 184 -14.33 -3.79 -1.78
C GLN A 184 -15.37 -4.12 -2.88
N GLY A 185 -15.43 -5.39 -3.30
CA GLY A 185 -16.19 -5.85 -4.47
C GLY A 185 -15.40 -5.78 -5.78
N ARG A 186 -16.10 -5.70 -6.92
CA ARG A 186 -15.54 -5.92 -8.28
C ARG A 186 -14.89 -4.71 -8.96
N LEU A 187 -14.59 -3.63 -8.23
CA LEU A 187 -14.13 -2.37 -8.84
C LEU A 187 -12.65 -2.10 -8.56
N TRP A 188 -11.91 -1.77 -9.61
CA TRP A 188 -10.50 -1.41 -9.55
C TRP A 188 -10.13 -0.32 -10.55
N ALA A 189 -9.05 0.41 -10.26
CA ALA A 189 -8.38 1.29 -11.20
C ALA A 189 -6.86 1.17 -11.00
N ALA A 190 -6.11 1.24 -12.09
CA ALA A 190 -4.66 1.25 -12.07
C ALA A 190 -4.09 2.43 -12.88
N LYS A 191 -2.91 2.91 -12.46
CA LYS A 191 -2.21 3.98 -13.15
C LYS A 191 -0.69 3.76 -13.15
N ARG A 192 -0.08 3.93 -14.33
CA ARG A 192 1.37 3.89 -14.56
C ARG A 192 2.04 5.08 -13.86
N VAL A 193 3.17 4.85 -13.20
CA VAL A 193 4.06 5.91 -12.72
C VAL A 193 4.88 6.39 -13.92
N PRO A 194 4.79 7.67 -14.33
CA PRO A 194 5.52 8.14 -15.50
C PRO A 194 7.04 8.04 -15.34
N ASP A 195 7.71 7.81 -16.45
CA ASP A 195 9.17 7.90 -16.52
C ASP A 195 9.64 9.33 -16.14
N GLY A 196 10.78 9.42 -15.46
CA GLY A 196 11.25 10.65 -14.81
C GLY A 196 10.50 11.03 -13.53
N GLN A 197 9.55 10.22 -13.04
CA GLN A 197 8.78 10.51 -11.82
C GLN A 197 8.83 9.38 -10.78
N VAL A 198 8.46 9.77 -9.56
CA VAL A 198 8.36 8.93 -8.36
C VAL A 198 6.92 9.01 -7.83
N ALA A 199 6.35 7.89 -7.40
CA ALA A 199 5.12 7.82 -6.62
C ALA A 199 5.42 7.32 -5.20
N VAL A 200 4.78 7.92 -4.18
CA VAL A 200 4.87 7.49 -2.78
C VAL A 200 3.50 7.19 -2.20
N ILE A 201 3.40 6.03 -1.54
CA ILE A 201 2.15 5.40 -1.15
C ILE A 201 2.21 5.07 0.35
N ALA A 202 1.18 5.52 1.07
CA ALA A 202 0.89 5.14 2.45
C ALA A 202 -0.47 4.41 2.46
N ASN A 203 -1.07 4.21 3.63
CA ASN A 203 -2.34 3.48 3.78
C ASN A 203 -3.59 4.30 3.36
N CYS A 204 -3.52 4.99 2.22
CA CYS A 204 -4.62 5.69 1.55
C CYS A 204 -4.42 5.75 0.03
N TYR A 205 -5.53 5.82 -0.73
CA TYR A 205 -5.48 5.80 -2.20
C TYR A 205 -4.71 6.98 -2.76
N THR A 206 -3.69 6.67 -3.57
CA THR A 206 -2.80 7.66 -4.18
C THR A 206 -3.27 8.07 -5.58
N ILE A 207 -3.93 7.18 -6.33
CA ILE A 207 -4.46 7.42 -7.68
C ILE A 207 -5.47 8.57 -7.66
N GLY A 208 -5.12 9.66 -8.34
CA GLY A 208 -5.95 10.86 -8.52
C GLY A 208 -6.85 10.72 -9.74
N GLU A 209 -6.68 11.61 -10.71
CA GLU A 209 -7.38 11.53 -12.00
C GLU A 209 -6.92 10.34 -12.84
N ILE A 210 -7.89 9.68 -13.46
CA ILE A 210 -7.69 8.58 -14.42
C ILE A 210 -8.44 8.90 -15.71
N ASN A 211 -7.88 8.47 -16.84
CA ASN A 211 -8.54 8.51 -18.13
C ASN A 211 -8.52 7.12 -18.75
N LEU A 212 -9.64 6.40 -18.76
CA LEU A 212 -9.71 5.02 -19.25
C LEU A 212 -9.60 4.90 -20.78
N SER A 213 -9.54 6.00 -21.54
CA SER A 213 -9.13 5.96 -22.96
C SER A 213 -7.61 6.04 -23.17
N ASP A 214 -6.85 6.48 -22.16
CA ASP A 214 -5.39 6.38 -22.14
C ASP A 214 -4.99 5.00 -21.59
N THR A 215 -5.17 3.97 -22.41
CA THR A 215 -4.84 2.57 -22.07
C THR A 215 -3.34 2.29 -22.00
N ALA A 216 -2.49 3.29 -22.27
CA ALA A 216 -1.05 3.24 -22.04
C ALA A 216 -0.71 3.55 -20.58
N ASN A 217 -1.39 4.51 -19.94
CA ASN A 217 -1.09 4.93 -18.57
C ASN A 217 -2.19 4.62 -17.54
N CYS A 218 -3.42 4.29 -17.95
CA CYS A 218 -4.55 4.01 -17.07
C CYS A 218 -5.27 2.71 -17.48
N LEU A 219 -5.63 1.90 -16.48
CA LEU A 219 -6.48 0.71 -16.64
C LEU A 219 -7.54 0.70 -15.53
N GLY A 220 -8.61 -0.09 -15.66
CA GLY A 220 -9.64 -0.19 -14.62
C GLY A 220 -10.99 -0.66 -15.14
N THR A 221 -11.89 -0.98 -14.20
CA THR A 221 -13.24 -1.47 -14.53
C THR A 221 -14.02 -0.41 -15.32
N PRO A 222 -14.54 -0.71 -16.54
CA PRO A 222 -15.22 0.29 -17.38
C PRO A 222 -16.40 1.01 -16.73
N THR A 223 -17.04 0.38 -15.73
CA THR A 223 -18.20 0.96 -15.02
C THR A 223 -17.83 1.86 -13.84
N ILE A 224 -16.55 2.03 -13.51
CA ILE A 224 -16.11 2.69 -12.27
C ILE A 224 -16.58 4.14 -12.13
N ILE A 225 -16.51 4.93 -13.21
CA ILE A 225 -16.97 6.33 -13.18
C ILE A 225 -18.49 6.38 -13.03
N SER A 226 -19.23 5.57 -13.79
CA SER A 226 -20.70 5.56 -13.72
C SER A 226 -21.23 5.00 -12.39
N TYR A 227 -20.50 4.09 -11.74
CA TYR A 227 -20.80 3.64 -10.38
C TYR A 227 -20.66 4.79 -9.36
N ALA A 228 -19.58 5.58 -9.43
CA ALA A 228 -19.40 6.73 -8.55
C ALA A 228 -20.54 7.76 -8.71
N VAL A 229 -20.99 8.03 -9.95
CA VAL A 229 -22.17 8.86 -10.22
C VAL A 229 -23.44 8.26 -9.61
N ARG A 230 -23.73 6.97 -9.85
CA ARG A 230 -24.91 6.27 -9.29
C ARG A 230 -24.92 6.20 -7.75
N LYS A 231 -23.81 6.49 -7.09
CA LYS A 231 -23.70 6.54 -5.61
C LYS A 231 -23.69 7.97 -5.05
N GLY A 232 -23.73 9.02 -5.87
CA GLY A 232 -23.54 10.39 -5.41
C GLY A 232 -22.15 10.63 -4.82
N TRP A 233 -21.13 9.96 -5.36
CA TRP A 233 -19.73 10.09 -4.91
C TRP A 233 -18.88 10.96 -5.83
N TYR A 234 -19.45 11.37 -6.96
CA TYR A 234 -18.86 12.21 -8.00
C TYR A 234 -20.00 12.77 -8.86
N ASP A 235 -20.02 14.09 -9.09
CA ASP A 235 -20.89 14.73 -10.10
C ASP A 235 -20.01 15.39 -11.19
N PRO A 236 -20.04 14.90 -12.45
CA PRO A 236 -19.28 15.49 -13.55
C PRO A 236 -19.53 16.99 -13.77
N LYS A 237 -20.69 17.52 -13.36
CA LYS A 237 -21.04 18.95 -13.51
C LYS A 237 -20.42 19.84 -12.43
N VAL A 238 -19.98 19.27 -11.31
CA VAL A 238 -19.49 20.01 -10.12
C VAL A 238 -18.02 19.70 -9.82
N ASP A 239 -17.62 18.43 -9.93
CA ASP A 239 -16.26 17.97 -9.60
C ASP A 239 -15.24 18.15 -10.73
N GLY A 240 -15.70 18.34 -11.98
CA GLY A 240 -14.86 18.36 -13.18
C GLY A 240 -14.33 16.96 -13.52
N THR A 241 -13.02 16.83 -13.71
CA THR A 241 -12.38 15.54 -14.06
C THR A 241 -12.55 14.50 -12.96
N PHE A 242 -12.97 13.28 -13.32
CA PHE A 242 -13.10 12.17 -12.38
C PHE A 242 -11.78 11.86 -11.66
N ASN A 243 -11.83 11.82 -10.33
CA ASN A 243 -10.67 11.59 -9.47
C ASN A 243 -10.95 10.42 -8.52
N PHE A 244 -10.26 9.29 -8.74
CA PHE A 244 -10.54 8.02 -8.10
C PHE A 244 -10.47 8.11 -6.56
N ARG A 245 -9.37 8.65 -6.00
CA ARG A 245 -9.25 8.78 -4.53
C ARG A 245 -10.28 9.72 -3.90
N LYS A 246 -10.78 10.76 -4.60
CA LYS A 246 -11.89 11.60 -4.08
C LYS A 246 -13.18 10.76 -3.95
N ALA A 247 -13.53 10.02 -5.00
CA ALA A 247 -14.78 9.25 -5.03
C ALA A 247 -14.75 8.04 -4.09
N TYR A 248 -13.64 7.30 -4.06
CA TYR A 248 -13.57 5.95 -3.49
C TYR A 248 -12.86 5.79 -2.14
N SER A 249 -12.15 6.81 -1.61
CA SER A 249 -11.55 6.72 -0.27
C SER A 249 -12.61 6.77 0.83
N ALA A 250 -12.41 5.99 1.90
CA ALA A 250 -13.16 6.19 3.14
C ALA A 250 -12.82 7.58 3.72
N PRO A 251 -13.81 8.41 4.12
CA PRO A 251 -13.53 9.79 4.57
C PRO A 251 -12.50 9.91 5.71
N LYS A 252 -12.50 8.96 6.66
CA LYS A 252 -11.49 8.90 7.73
C LYS A 252 -10.06 8.65 7.23
N ALA A 253 -9.89 7.93 6.11
CA ALA A 253 -8.58 7.67 5.51
C ALA A 253 -8.07 8.85 4.67
N THR A 254 -8.97 9.57 3.99
CA THR A 254 -8.65 10.75 3.16
C THR A 254 -7.96 11.85 3.95
N HIS A 255 -8.41 12.10 5.19
CA HIS A 255 -7.91 13.18 6.06
C HIS A 255 -6.98 12.67 7.17
N SER A 256 -6.51 11.42 7.10
CA SER A 256 -5.68 10.82 8.13
C SER A 256 -4.26 11.40 8.11
N ILE A 257 -3.89 12.19 9.14
CA ILE A 257 -2.55 12.78 9.24
C ILE A 257 -1.44 11.71 9.26
N ARG A 258 -1.73 10.52 9.83
CA ARG A 258 -0.91 9.29 9.77
C ARG A 258 -0.46 8.90 8.37
N ASN A 259 -1.29 9.17 7.36
CA ASN A 259 -0.99 8.86 5.96
C ASN A 259 -0.50 10.09 5.20
N LEU A 260 -1.07 11.26 5.47
CA LEU A 260 -0.70 12.51 4.80
C LEU A 260 0.74 12.93 5.15
N ALA A 261 1.17 12.82 6.41
CA ALA A 261 2.54 13.15 6.84
C ALA A 261 3.60 12.25 6.16
N ARG A 262 3.36 10.94 6.10
CA ARG A 262 4.26 9.97 5.46
C ARG A 262 4.39 10.21 3.96
N ARG A 263 3.27 10.40 3.24
CA ARG A 263 3.31 10.75 1.81
C ARG A 263 3.97 12.12 1.58
N TRP A 264 3.66 13.11 2.41
CA TRP A 264 4.27 14.44 2.36
C TRP A 264 5.78 14.38 2.50
N ARG A 265 6.30 13.68 3.52
CA ARG A 265 7.74 13.52 3.73
C ARG A 265 8.42 12.86 2.53
N GLY A 266 7.83 11.79 1.98
CA GLY A 266 8.36 11.15 0.78
C GLY A 266 8.42 12.06 -0.44
N ILE A 267 7.45 12.99 -0.57
CA ILE A 267 7.46 14.03 -1.60
C ILE A 267 8.53 15.08 -1.29
N THR A 268 8.56 15.67 -0.10
CA THR A 268 9.47 16.79 0.21
C THR A 268 10.94 16.37 0.21
N VAL A 269 11.28 15.20 0.77
CA VAL A 269 12.64 14.65 0.77
C VAL A 269 13.14 14.35 -0.64
N LEU A 270 12.36 13.65 -1.47
CA LEU A 270 12.84 13.22 -2.79
C LEU A 270 12.73 14.32 -3.86
N SER A 271 11.77 15.26 -3.74
CA SER A 271 11.64 16.41 -4.66
C SER A 271 12.43 17.65 -4.25
N ALA A 272 13.01 17.67 -3.03
CA ALA A 272 13.65 18.83 -2.39
C ALA A 272 12.85 20.14 -2.50
N LYS A 273 11.52 20.02 -2.39
CA LYS A 273 10.57 21.14 -2.43
C LYS A 273 9.69 21.09 -1.20
N ASP A 274 9.47 22.25 -0.58
CA ASP A 274 8.42 22.39 0.42
C ASP A 274 7.04 22.18 -0.22
N TRP A 275 6.21 21.41 0.46
CA TRP A 275 4.83 21.17 0.06
C TRP A 275 3.87 21.63 1.15
N ASN A 276 2.99 22.58 0.84
CA ASN A 276 1.94 22.99 1.77
C ASN A 276 0.89 21.86 1.88
N LEU A 277 0.73 21.27 3.06
CA LEU A 277 -0.21 20.17 3.31
C LEU A 277 -1.69 20.52 3.11
N ARG A 278 -2.05 21.81 3.00
CA ARG A 278 -3.39 22.25 2.59
C ARG A 278 -3.64 21.97 1.10
N ASN A 279 -2.58 21.83 0.29
CA ASN A 279 -2.66 21.54 -1.14
C ASN A 279 -2.66 20.01 -1.38
N PRO A 280 -3.53 19.47 -2.26
CA PRO A 280 -3.58 18.04 -2.52
C PRO A 280 -2.25 17.45 -2.98
N LEU A 281 -1.68 16.52 -2.22
CA LEU A 281 -0.46 15.79 -2.60
C LEU A 281 -0.66 15.10 -3.97
N PRO A 282 0.31 15.12 -4.88
CA PRO A 282 0.15 14.55 -6.23
C PRO A 282 0.00 13.02 -6.23
N PHE A 283 -0.18 12.46 -7.42
CA PHE A 283 -0.05 11.01 -7.67
C PHE A 283 1.45 10.63 -7.74
N SER A 284 2.19 11.32 -8.61
CA SER A 284 3.62 11.19 -8.83
C SER A 284 4.28 12.57 -9.00
N PHE A 285 5.61 12.64 -8.87
CA PHE A 285 6.38 13.88 -8.93
C PHE A 285 7.81 13.62 -9.46
N SER A 286 8.44 14.62 -10.09
CA SER A 286 9.86 14.53 -10.44
C SER A 286 10.75 14.74 -9.21
N PRO A 287 11.76 13.89 -8.97
CA PRO A 287 12.72 14.07 -7.87
C PRO A 287 13.69 15.23 -8.16
N ALA A 288 14.33 15.78 -7.13
CA ALA A 288 15.29 16.89 -7.27
C ALA A 288 16.54 16.51 -8.07
N ARG A 289 16.89 15.23 -8.03
CA ARG A 289 18.03 14.61 -8.71
C ARG A 289 17.72 13.14 -8.96
N LYS A 290 18.46 12.51 -9.87
CA LYS A 290 18.37 11.07 -10.08
C LYS A 290 18.66 10.29 -8.78
N LEU A 291 17.79 9.33 -8.47
CA LEU A 291 17.82 8.54 -7.25
C LEU A 291 18.71 7.29 -7.40
N GLY A 292 19.44 6.93 -6.35
CA GLY A 292 20.11 5.64 -6.19
C GLY A 292 19.43 4.82 -5.09
N VAL A 293 19.67 3.51 -5.04
CA VAL A 293 19.16 2.59 -4.00
C VAL A 293 19.33 3.15 -2.56
N PRO A 294 20.46 3.78 -2.17
CA PRO A 294 20.61 4.38 -0.84
C PRO A 294 19.62 5.51 -0.52
N ASP A 295 19.12 6.24 -1.51
CA ASP A 295 18.14 7.32 -1.30
C ASP A 295 16.77 6.74 -0.86
N LEU A 296 16.40 5.60 -1.45
CA LEU A 296 15.17 4.88 -1.10
C LEU A 296 15.33 4.19 0.25
N MET A 297 16.49 3.57 0.51
CA MET A 297 16.84 3.02 1.83
C MET A 297 16.94 4.08 2.94
N ALA A 298 17.23 5.34 2.61
CA ALA A 298 17.17 6.45 3.56
C ALA A 298 15.72 6.81 3.87
N LEU A 299 14.87 7.01 2.85
CA LEU A 299 13.46 7.34 3.06
C LEU A 299 12.67 6.23 3.76
N LEU A 300 12.95 4.95 3.48
CA LEU A 300 12.37 3.82 4.22
C LEU A 300 12.75 3.80 5.71
N ARG A 301 13.82 4.48 6.12
CA ARG A 301 14.27 4.59 7.52
C ARG A 301 14.00 5.97 8.13
N ASP A 302 13.10 6.75 7.53
CA ASP A 302 12.85 8.14 7.91
C ASP A 302 11.88 8.27 9.10
N HIS A 303 12.28 9.11 10.06
CA HIS A 303 11.56 9.44 11.28
C HIS A 303 11.21 10.94 11.36
N PHE A 304 10.94 11.58 10.21
CA PHE A 304 10.56 12.99 10.10
C PHE A 304 11.58 13.98 10.70
N GLU A 305 12.86 13.59 10.82
CA GLU A 305 13.95 14.41 11.35
C GLU A 305 14.12 15.72 10.53
N GLY A 306 14.29 16.86 11.20
CA GLY A 306 14.37 18.17 10.58
C GLY A 306 13.06 18.60 9.91
N SER A 307 11.90 18.38 10.54
CA SER A 307 10.60 18.70 9.92
C SER A 307 9.50 19.11 10.91
N GLN A 308 8.38 19.62 10.37
CA GLN A 308 7.18 19.99 11.14
C GLN A 308 6.49 18.80 11.86
N PHE A 309 6.94 17.56 11.64
CA PHE A 309 6.48 16.36 12.36
C PHE A 309 7.58 15.68 13.18
N GLU A 310 8.75 16.33 13.32
CA GLU A 310 9.77 15.88 14.24
C GLU A 310 9.21 15.86 15.67
N THR A 311 9.48 14.78 16.38
CA THR A 311 9.09 14.62 17.79
C THR A 311 10.30 14.94 18.67
N PRO A 312 10.18 15.84 19.66
CA PRO A 312 11.31 16.28 20.46
C PRO A 312 11.85 15.16 21.36
N ALA A 313 13.16 15.22 21.62
CA ALA A 313 13.89 14.27 22.48
C ALA A 313 13.28 14.12 23.90
N SER A 314 12.61 15.17 24.39
CA SER A 314 11.92 15.20 25.69
C SER A 314 10.65 14.36 25.74
N PHE A 315 10.06 13.98 24.60
CA PHE A 315 8.90 13.09 24.53
C PHE A 315 9.29 11.64 24.21
N ASN A 316 10.21 11.43 23.25
CA ASN A 316 10.55 10.09 22.79
C ASN A 316 11.72 9.44 23.56
N HIS A 317 12.38 10.18 24.46
CA HIS A 317 13.57 9.74 25.19
C HIS A 317 14.69 9.19 24.29
N GLY A 318 14.79 9.72 23.06
CA GLY A 318 15.76 9.27 22.05
C GLY A 318 15.30 8.08 21.18
N ASN A 319 14.15 7.46 21.46
CA ASN A 319 13.61 6.37 20.64
C ASN A 319 13.02 6.92 19.31
N PRO A 320 13.59 6.63 18.12
CA PRO A 320 13.08 7.14 16.86
C PRO A 320 11.69 6.60 16.49
N HIS A 321 11.20 5.54 17.15
CA HIS A 321 9.90 4.93 16.89
C HIS A 321 8.77 5.41 17.81
N ALA A 322 9.05 6.11 18.93
CA ALA A 322 8.03 6.71 19.80
C ALA A 322 7.75 8.18 19.38
N ASN A 323 6.49 8.54 19.04
CA ASN A 323 6.16 9.85 18.43
C ASN A 323 4.65 10.12 18.30
N TYR A 324 4.31 11.39 18.07
CA TYR A 324 2.92 11.88 17.94
C TYR A 324 2.25 11.53 16.60
N VAL A 325 3.02 11.43 15.51
CA VAL A 325 2.52 11.22 14.15
C VAL A 325 3.32 10.12 13.49
N LYS A 326 2.68 8.97 13.22
CA LYS A 326 3.31 7.74 12.72
C LYS A 326 4.24 8.01 11.52
N ARG A 327 5.51 7.67 11.72
CA ARG A 327 6.65 7.83 10.80
C ARG A 327 6.67 6.76 9.70
N ILE A 328 7.58 6.88 8.73
CA ILE A 328 7.73 5.92 7.62
C ILE A 328 8.38 4.61 8.11
N CYS A 329 9.36 4.72 9.00
CA CYS A 329 9.92 3.61 9.77
C CYS A 329 9.38 3.62 11.20
N SER A 330 9.21 2.45 11.82
CA SER A 330 8.57 2.33 13.12
C SER A 330 8.90 1.05 13.87
N ASP A 331 8.39 0.97 15.10
CA ASP A 331 8.36 -0.19 15.98
C ASP A 331 7.55 -1.38 15.42
N THR A 332 6.65 -1.14 14.46
CA THR A 332 5.86 -2.19 13.81
C THR A 332 6.42 -2.62 12.45
N THR A 333 7.53 -2.04 11.98
CA THR A 333 8.14 -2.38 10.69
C THR A 333 8.79 -3.77 10.76
N GLN A 334 8.21 -4.77 10.10
CA GLN A 334 8.64 -6.17 10.17
C GLN A 334 9.77 -6.47 9.18
N TYR A 335 9.67 -5.92 7.97
CA TYR A 335 10.76 -5.93 6.98
C TYR A 335 10.68 -4.70 6.07
N GLY A 336 11.80 -4.39 5.43
CA GLY A 336 11.85 -3.41 4.34
C GLY A 336 12.88 -3.79 3.29
N PHE A 337 12.60 -3.49 2.02
CA PHE A 337 13.48 -3.82 0.90
C PHE A 337 13.50 -2.74 -0.18
N VAL A 338 14.55 -2.75 -1.00
CA VAL A 338 14.62 -1.98 -2.25
C VAL A 338 15.03 -2.92 -3.37
N ALA A 339 14.18 -3.07 -4.38
CA ALA A 339 14.46 -3.82 -5.60
C ALA A 339 14.94 -2.87 -6.71
N GLN A 340 16.05 -3.24 -7.34
CA GLN A 340 16.70 -2.50 -8.42
C GLN A 340 16.47 -3.27 -9.73
N LEU A 341 15.37 -2.99 -10.43
CA LEU A 341 14.87 -3.81 -11.53
C LEU A 341 15.60 -3.47 -12.83
N ARG A 342 16.76 -4.12 -13.01
CA ARG A 342 17.67 -3.95 -14.15
C ARG A 342 17.34 -4.92 -15.28
N ARG A 343 17.40 -4.41 -16.52
CA ARG A 343 17.13 -5.17 -17.74
C ARG A 343 18.31 -6.04 -18.20
N ASP A 344 19.53 -5.56 -17.95
CA ASP A 344 20.76 -6.10 -18.54
C ASP A 344 21.71 -6.59 -17.42
N LEU A 345 21.54 -7.85 -17.02
CA LEU A 345 22.34 -8.57 -15.99
C LEU A 345 22.64 -10.00 -16.43
#